data_AF-A0A848C6G0-F1
#
_entry.id   AF-A0A848C6G0-F1
#
_cell.length_a   1.000
_cell.length_b   1.000
_cell.length_c   1.000
_cell.angle_alpha   90.00
_cell.angle_beta   90.00
_cell.angle_gamma   90.00
#
_symmetry.space_group_name_H-M   'P 1'
#
loop_
_entity.id
_entity.type
_entity.pdbx_description
1 polymer ?
#
loop_
_entity_poly.entity_id
_entity_poly.type
_entity_poly.pdbx_seq_one_letter_code
_entity_poly.pdbx_strand_id
1 'polypeptide(L)'
;MARPGRPKKNQIIEDKNIETKENKKIKVNKKEKNIDEKIKEVQKADKKEYYIVDKRILPSSIKNVLLVNDLVQNEKMSKYEAIKKVGLSRSTYYKYKDYIKPFFEGGQEKVFSIHLALRDEPGILARILDVIASHDMNILTIIQNISIDGIGRATISVQTNQDTLRKVEGVLELISEIDGVKELRIIGSN
;
A
#
# COMPACT_ATOMS: atom_id res chain seq x y z
N MET A 1 -75.11 -26.53 -19.78
CA MET A 1 -73.93 -25.83 -20.34
C MET A 1 -73.10 -25.28 -19.18
N ALA A 2 -71.90 -25.84 -18.93
CA ALA A 2 -70.99 -25.36 -17.89
C ALA A 2 -69.81 -24.61 -18.54
N ARG A 3 -69.52 -23.39 -18.05
CA ARG A 3 -68.44 -22.53 -18.55
C ARG A 3 -67.07 -23.09 -18.12
N PRO A 4 -66.05 -23.15 -19.00
CA PRO A 4 -64.72 -23.59 -18.63
C PRO A 4 -64.02 -22.56 -17.72
N GLY A 5 -63.39 -23.07 -16.66
CA GLY A 5 -62.74 -22.29 -15.60
C GLY A 5 -61.50 -21.53 -16.06
N ARG A 6 -61.31 -20.35 -15.46
CA ARG A 6 -60.14 -19.47 -15.60
C ARG A 6 -58.86 -20.21 -15.18
N PRO A 7 -57.75 -20.18 -15.95
CA PRO A 7 -56.47 -20.71 -15.46
C PRO A 7 -55.99 -19.90 -14.24
N LYS A 8 -55.48 -20.62 -13.23
CA LYS A 8 -55.04 -20.07 -11.93
C LYS A 8 -53.82 -19.16 -12.14
N LYS A 9 -53.95 -17.89 -11.72
CA LYS A 9 -52.92 -16.84 -11.76
C LYS A 9 -51.59 -17.20 -11.07
N ASN A 10 -51.54 -18.28 -10.27
CA ASN A 10 -50.35 -18.68 -9.51
C ASN A 10 -49.30 -19.48 -10.29
N GLN A 11 -49.65 -20.22 -11.34
CA GLN A 11 -48.64 -20.95 -12.14
C GLN A 11 -47.77 -20.00 -12.98
N ILE A 12 -48.34 -18.89 -13.47
CA ILE A 12 -47.63 -17.88 -14.27
C ILE A 12 -46.61 -17.09 -13.42
N ILE A 13 -46.78 -17.05 -12.09
CA ILE A 13 -45.90 -16.30 -11.18
C ILE A 13 -44.71 -17.15 -10.73
N GLU A 14 -44.88 -18.48 -10.62
CA GLU A 14 -43.80 -19.40 -10.27
C GLU A 14 -42.79 -19.56 -11.42
N ASP A 15 -43.27 -19.73 -12.66
CA ASP A 15 -42.40 -19.88 -13.84
C ASP A 15 -41.57 -18.61 -14.11
N LYS A 16 -42.17 -17.42 -13.95
CA LYS A 16 -41.44 -16.14 -14.09
C LYS A 16 -40.35 -15.96 -13.02
N ASN A 17 -40.56 -16.45 -11.80
CA ASN A 17 -39.57 -16.35 -10.73
C ASN A 17 -38.39 -17.31 -10.91
N ILE A 18 -38.61 -18.47 -11.53
CA ILE A 18 -37.55 -19.42 -11.89
C ILE A 18 -36.69 -18.84 -13.01
N GLU A 19 -37.31 -18.31 -14.07
CA GLU A 19 -36.63 -17.65 -15.20
C GLU A 19 -35.81 -16.43 -14.76
N THR A 20 -36.26 -15.70 -13.74
CA THR A 20 -35.56 -14.53 -13.18
C THR A 20 -34.37 -14.93 -12.28
N LYS A 21 -34.46 -16.06 -11.56
CA LYS A 21 -33.36 -16.60 -10.74
C LYS A 21 -32.28 -17.24 -11.61
N GLU A 22 -32.67 -17.92 -12.69
CA GLU A 22 -31.75 -18.55 -13.64
C GLU A 22 -30.99 -17.48 -14.44
N ASN A 23 -31.66 -16.42 -14.90
CA ASN A 23 -31.02 -15.26 -15.53
C ASN A 23 -30.10 -14.46 -14.58
N LYS A 24 -30.41 -14.41 -13.26
CA LYS A 24 -29.50 -13.83 -12.26
C LYS A 24 -28.28 -14.72 -12.03
N LYS A 25 -28.44 -16.05 -11.92
CA LYS A 25 -27.30 -17.00 -11.85
C LYS A 25 -26.41 -16.93 -13.10
N ILE A 26 -27.00 -16.81 -14.29
CA ILE A 26 -26.27 -16.66 -15.56
C ILE A 26 -25.50 -15.32 -15.62
N LYS A 27 -26.07 -14.23 -15.09
CA LYS A 27 -25.38 -12.92 -14.99
C LYS A 27 -24.26 -12.89 -13.96
N VAL A 28 -24.40 -13.59 -12.83
CA VAL A 28 -23.34 -13.75 -11.82
C VAL A 28 -22.19 -14.60 -12.39
N ASN A 29 -22.50 -15.74 -13.02
CA ASN A 29 -21.51 -16.59 -13.70
C ASN A 29 -20.79 -15.88 -14.86
N LYS A 30 -21.44 -14.93 -15.57
CA LYS A 30 -20.78 -14.12 -16.61
C LYS A 30 -19.84 -13.04 -16.04
N LYS A 31 -20.11 -12.52 -14.83
CA LYS A 31 -19.21 -11.55 -14.17
C LYS A 31 -17.98 -12.25 -13.57
N GLU A 32 -18.14 -13.43 -12.99
CA GLU A 32 -17.02 -14.24 -12.45
C GLU A 32 -16.09 -14.74 -13.57
N LYS A 33 -16.65 -15.22 -14.68
CA LYS A 33 -15.86 -15.60 -15.88
C LYS A 33 -14.99 -14.45 -16.42
N ASN A 34 -15.45 -13.20 -16.30
CA ASN A 34 -14.71 -12.03 -16.76
C ASN A 34 -13.51 -11.70 -15.85
N ILE A 35 -13.60 -11.99 -14.55
CA ILE A 35 -12.51 -11.80 -13.59
C ILE A 35 -11.44 -12.88 -13.79
N ASP A 36 -11.84 -14.14 -13.99
CA ASP A 36 -10.91 -15.24 -14.24
C ASP A 36 -10.14 -15.08 -15.57
N GLU A 37 -10.81 -14.57 -16.61
CA GLU A 37 -10.16 -14.20 -17.88
C GLU A 37 -9.18 -13.03 -17.69
N LYS A 38 -9.55 -12.01 -16.90
CA LYS A 38 -8.66 -10.90 -16.52
C LYS A 38 -7.45 -11.36 -15.70
N ILE A 39 -7.64 -12.28 -14.76
CA ILE A 39 -6.55 -12.85 -13.96
C ILE A 39 -5.60 -13.64 -14.86
N LYS A 40 -6.11 -14.40 -15.84
CA LYS A 40 -5.29 -15.11 -16.84
C LYS A 40 -4.54 -14.15 -17.77
N GLU A 41 -5.13 -13.03 -18.19
CA GLU A 41 -4.42 -11.99 -18.95
C GLU A 41 -3.33 -11.30 -18.12
N VAL A 42 -3.61 -10.99 -16.84
CA VAL A 42 -2.64 -10.39 -15.91
C VAL A 42 -1.49 -11.36 -15.59
N GLN A 43 -1.75 -12.66 -15.54
CA GLN A 43 -0.71 -13.70 -15.37
C GLN A 43 0.13 -13.93 -16.63
N LYS A 44 -0.35 -13.51 -17.82
CA LYS A 44 0.37 -13.59 -19.10
C LYS A 44 1.27 -12.38 -19.36
N ALA A 45 0.98 -11.25 -18.71
CA ALA A 45 1.88 -10.11 -18.66
C ALA A 45 3.02 -10.40 -17.68
N ASP A 46 4.25 -9.97 -18.00
CA ASP A 46 5.41 -10.13 -17.12
C ASP A 46 5.04 -9.77 -15.67
N LYS A 47 5.20 -10.73 -14.77
CA LYS A 47 4.90 -10.56 -13.35
C LYS A 47 5.73 -9.40 -12.85
N LYS A 48 5.07 -8.27 -12.55
CA LYS A 48 5.75 -7.07 -12.05
C LYS A 48 6.27 -7.36 -10.64
N GLU A 49 7.59 -7.41 -10.51
CA GLU A 49 8.28 -7.53 -9.23
C GLU A 49 8.69 -6.15 -8.74
N TYR A 50 8.51 -5.89 -7.45
CA TYR A 50 8.84 -4.62 -6.82
C TYR A 50 9.87 -4.84 -5.72
N TYR A 51 10.80 -3.91 -5.58
CA TYR A 51 11.87 -3.95 -4.60
C TYR A 51 11.86 -2.65 -3.79
N ILE A 52 12.01 -2.77 -2.46
CA ILE A 52 12.30 -1.64 -1.58
C ILE A 52 13.82 -1.57 -1.43
N VAL A 53 14.40 -0.40 -1.69
CA VAL A 53 15.84 -0.17 -1.67
C VAL A 53 16.16 1.08 -0.87
N ASP A 54 17.25 1.03 -0.11
CA ASP A 54 17.76 2.20 0.60
C ASP A 54 18.22 3.27 -0.40
N LYS A 55 17.79 4.52 -0.21
CA LYS A 55 18.17 5.62 -1.09
C LYS A 55 19.68 5.79 -1.21
N ARG A 56 20.46 5.45 -0.17
CA ARG A 56 21.93 5.60 -0.13
C ARG A 56 22.62 4.76 -1.18
N ILE A 57 22.13 3.54 -1.44
CA ILE A 57 22.72 2.62 -2.41
C ILE A 57 22.33 2.93 -3.86
N LEU A 58 21.36 3.83 -4.08
CA LEU A 58 20.90 4.16 -5.43
C LEU A 58 22.02 4.85 -6.24
N PRO A 59 22.21 4.48 -7.52
CA PRO A 59 23.06 5.21 -8.45
C PRO A 59 22.66 6.69 -8.55
N SER A 60 23.63 7.55 -8.82
CA SER A 60 23.42 9.00 -8.99
C SER A 60 22.36 9.32 -10.05
N SER A 61 22.30 8.56 -11.14
CA SER A 61 21.27 8.69 -12.18
C SER A 61 19.85 8.56 -11.65
N ILE A 62 19.60 7.57 -10.78
CA ILE A 62 18.29 7.34 -10.16
C ILE A 62 17.98 8.41 -9.11
N LYS A 63 18.97 8.77 -8.28
CA LYS A 63 18.83 9.86 -7.29
C LYS A 63 18.46 11.19 -7.98
N ASN A 64 19.07 11.46 -9.14
CA ASN A 64 18.78 12.65 -9.94
C ASN A 64 17.38 12.61 -10.56
N VAL A 65 16.85 11.44 -10.94
CA VAL A 65 15.46 11.31 -11.40
C VAL A 65 14.48 11.65 -10.28
N LEU A 66 14.74 11.17 -9.05
CA LEU A 66 13.94 11.50 -7.87
C LEU A 66 13.95 13.02 -7.60
N LEU A 67 15.12 13.67 -7.67
CA LEU A 67 15.26 15.13 -7.54
C LEU A 67 14.48 15.88 -8.63
N VAL A 68 14.56 15.46 -9.89
CA VAL A 68 13.80 16.09 -10.98
C VAL A 68 12.29 15.97 -10.74
N ASN A 69 11.81 14.78 -10.33
CA ASN A 69 10.39 14.59 -10.02
C ASN A 69 9.94 15.48 -8.86
N ASP A 70 10.77 15.61 -7.82
CA ASP A 70 10.51 16.48 -6.67
C ASP A 70 10.39 17.96 -7.08
N LEU A 71 11.32 18.48 -7.88
CA LEU A 71 11.29 19.85 -8.41
C LEU A 71 10.03 20.10 -9.26
N VAL A 72 9.63 19.13 -10.08
CA VAL A 72 8.43 19.26 -10.93
C VAL A 72 7.15 19.26 -10.09
N GLN A 73 7.08 18.44 -9.04
CA GLN A 73 5.89 18.33 -8.19
C GLN A 73 5.78 19.47 -7.17
N ASN A 74 6.87 19.80 -6.47
CA ASN A 74 6.88 20.76 -5.36
C ASN A 74 7.11 22.20 -5.84
N GLU A 75 8.05 22.43 -6.76
CA GLU A 75 8.37 23.78 -7.27
C GLU A 75 7.54 24.17 -8.50
N LYS A 76 6.63 23.29 -8.97
CA LYS A 76 5.83 23.45 -10.22
C LYS A 76 6.68 23.80 -11.45
N MET A 77 7.96 23.42 -11.45
CA MET A 77 8.90 23.69 -12.53
C MET A 77 8.58 22.83 -13.77
N SER A 78 8.85 23.35 -14.97
CA SER A 78 8.76 22.55 -16.18
C SER A 78 9.73 21.37 -16.13
N LYS A 79 9.30 20.19 -16.59
CA LYS A 79 10.15 18.99 -16.70
C LYS A 79 11.47 19.29 -17.40
N TYR A 80 11.44 20.08 -18.47
CA TYR A 80 12.65 20.41 -19.22
C TYR A 80 13.65 21.24 -18.39
N GLU A 81 13.14 22.20 -17.64
CA GLU A 81 13.95 23.08 -16.80
C GLU A 81 14.55 22.32 -15.61
N ALA A 82 13.74 21.46 -14.96
CA ALA A 82 14.21 20.61 -13.88
C ALA A 82 15.29 19.61 -14.32
N ILE A 83 15.11 18.96 -15.49
CA ILE A 83 16.12 18.06 -16.07
C ILE A 83 17.45 18.81 -16.32
N LYS A 84 17.36 20.03 -16.87
CA LYS A 84 18.54 20.86 -17.15
C LYS A 84 19.23 21.32 -15.85
N LYS A 85 18.46 21.74 -14.84
CA LYS A 85 18.95 22.19 -13.52
C LYS A 85 19.73 21.08 -12.80
N VAL A 86 19.24 19.83 -12.86
CA VAL A 86 19.88 18.67 -12.21
C VAL A 86 21.02 18.07 -13.05
N GLY A 87 21.12 18.42 -14.35
CA GLY A 87 22.15 17.88 -15.25
C GLY A 87 21.91 16.42 -15.64
N LEU A 88 20.64 16.00 -15.73
CA LEU A 88 20.26 14.63 -16.09
C LEU A 88 20.04 14.51 -17.61
N SER A 89 20.46 13.40 -18.22
CA SER A 89 20.07 13.11 -19.61
C SER A 89 18.56 12.89 -19.70
N ARG A 90 17.94 13.45 -20.75
CA ARG A 90 16.51 13.20 -21.04
C ARG A 90 16.22 11.71 -21.19
N SER A 91 17.09 10.93 -21.85
CA SER A 91 16.89 9.49 -22.01
C SER A 91 16.89 8.75 -20.66
N THR A 92 17.77 9.14 -19.75
CA THR A 92 17.81 8.61 -18.38
C THR A 92 16.55 8.99 -17.61
N TYR A 93 16.09 10.24 -17.72
CA TYR A 93 14.84 10.67 -17.08
C TYR A 93 13.65 9.81 -17.54
N TYR A 94 13.41 9.71 -18.85
CA TYR A 94 12.26 8.96 -19.37
C TYR A 94 12.37 7.45 -19.11
N LYS A 95 13.57 6.90 -18.95
CA LYS A 95 13.77 5.50 -18.58
C LYS A 95 13.29 5.17 -17.16
N TYR A 96 13.37 6.11 -16.22
CA TYR A 96 13.16 5.83 -14.79
C TYR A 96 12.00 6.60 -14.14
N LYS A 97 11.52 7.71 -14.74
CA LYS A 97 10.59 8.67 -14.10
C LYS A 97 9.30 8.07 -13.54
N ASP A 98 8.80 6.98 -14.15
CA ASP A 98 7.54 6.34 -13.76
C ASP A 98 7.75 5.08 -12.91
N TYR A 99 8.99 4.63 -12.77
CA TYR A 99 9.34 3.37 -12.09
C TYR A 99 9.94 3.59 -10.69
N ILE A 100 10.29 4.82 -10.35
CA ILE A 100 11.00 5.14 -9.11
C ILE A 100 10.28 6.28 -8.43
N LYS A 101 9.75 5.97 -7.25
CA LYS A 101 8.97 6.88 -6.43
C LYS A 101 9.36 6.72 -4.97
N PRO A 102 9.33 7.79 -4.17
CA PRO A 102 9.45 7.67 -2.72
C PRO A 102 8.37 6.72 -2.17
N PHE A 103 8.73 5.90 -1.20
CA PHE A 103 7.77 5.03 -0.51
C PHE A 103 6.65 5.86 0.15
N PHE A 104 7.01 7.04 0.66
CA PHE A 104 6.10 8.02 1.24
C PHE A 104 5.79 9.16 0.24
N GLU A 105 4.88 8.97 -0.73
CA GLU A 105 4.30 10.09 -1.52
C GLU A 105 3.20 10.86 -0.74
N GLY A 106 3.04 12.17 -0.95
CA GLY A 106 2.05 12.99 -0.23
C GLY A 106 0.58 12.60 -0.49
N GLY A 107 -0.22 12.59 0.57
CA GLY A 107 -1.66 12.28 0.60
C GLY A 107 -2.23 12.61 1.99
N GLN A 108 -3.57 12.72 2.10
CA GLN A 108 -4.23 13.24 3.32
C GLN A 108 -4.02 12.35 4.56
N GLU A 109 -3.98 11.03 4.38
CA GLU A 109 -3.69 10.07 5.44
C GLU A 109 -2.95 8.86 4.85
N LYS A 110 -1.92 8.37 5.54
CA LYS A 110 -1.18 7.17 5.15
C LYS A 110 -1.04 6.21 6.32
N VAL A 111 -1.35 4.95 6.08
CA VAL A 111 -1.12 3.86 7.03
C VAL A 111 0.09 3.07 6.59
N PHE A 112 1.07 2.90 7.46
CA PHE A 112 2.21 2.02 7.21
C PHE A 112 2.49 1.12 8.41
N SER A 113 3.16 0.00 8.13
CA SER A 113 3.51 -0.98 9.15
C SER A 113 5.02 -1.02 9.38
N ILE A 114 5.41 -0.89 10.64
CA ILE A 114 6.78 -0.98 11.13
C ILE A 114 6.97 -2.37 11.73
N HIS A 115 7.93 -3.13 11.21
CA HIS A 115 8.41 -4.36 11.80
C HIS A 115 9.65 -4.05 12.65
N LEU A 116 9.65 -4.56 13.88
CA LEU A 116 10.70 -4.40 14.86
C LEU A 116 11.23 -5.77 15.32
N ALA A 117 12.54 -5.88 15.50
CA ALA A 117 13.15 -6.93 16.30
C ALA A 117 13.76 -6.27 17.55
N LEU A 118 13.29 -6.68 18.72
CA LEU A 118 13.57 -6.06 20.00
C LEU A 118 14.22 -7.08 20.90
N ARG A 119 15.21 -6.67 21.69
CA ARG A 119 15.68 -7.47 22.81
C ARG A 119 14.56 -7.62 23.83
N ASP A 120 14.47 -8.79 24.44
CA ASP A 120 13.46 -9.07 25.46
C ASP A 120 13.89 -8.46 26.81
N GLU A 121 13.71 -7.14 26.94
CA GLU A 121 13.93 -6.41 28.19
C GLU A 121 12.71 -5.56 28.56
N PRO A 122 12.44 -5.37 29.86
CA PRO A 122 11.34 -4.55 30.32
C PRO A 122 11.35 -3.13 29.72
N GLY A 123 10.19 -2.70 29.21
CA GLY A 123 9.95 -1.31 28.82
C GLY A 123 10.54 -0.87 27.47
N ILE A 124 11.19 -1.75 26.69
CA ILE A 124 11.65 -1.38 25.32
C ILE A 124 10.45 -1.01 24.44
N LEU A 125 9.43 -1.86 24.36
CA LEU A 125 8.25 -1.55 23.54
C LEU A 125 7.53 -0.28 24.00
N ALA A 126 7.42 -0.06 25.32
CA ALA A 126 6.82 1.16 25.86
C ALA A 126 7.55 2.42 25.38
N ARG A 127 8.89 2.45 25.48
CA ARG A 127 9.71 3.57 24.96
C ARG A 127 9.48 3.83 23.47
N ILE A 128 9.33 2.78 22.66
CA ILE A 128 9.03 2.90 21.22
C ILE A 128 7.65 3.53 21.01
N LEU A 129 6.64 3.06 21.75
CA LEU A 129 5.28 3.60 21.66
C LEU A 129 5.24 5.07 22.08
N ASP A 130 6.01 5.47 23.10
CA ASP A 130 6.13 6.86 23.54
C ASP A 130 6.76 7.75 22.47
N VAL A 131 7.79 7.26 21.75
CA VAL A 131 8.37 8.00 20.62
C VAL A 131 7.37 8.18 19.49
N ILE A 132 6.56 7.16 19.17
CA ILE A 132 5.53 7.28 18.13
C ILE A 132 4.43 8.26 18.58
N ALA A 133 3.96 8.15 19.81
CA ALA A 133 2.88 8.99 20.36
C ALA A 133 3.30 10.46 20.51
N SER A 134 4.55 10.73 20.89
CA SER A 134 5.09 12.10 21.03
C SER A 134 5.24 12.86 19.71
N HIS A 135 5.13 12.17 18.57
CA HIS A 135 5.21 12.76 17.23
C HIS A 135 3.86 12.81 16.51
N ASP A 136 2.76 12.78 17.27
CA ASP A 136 1.37 12.89 16.78
C ASP A 136 1.00 11.81 15.74
N MET A 137 1.62 10.63 15.83
CA MET A 137 1.31 9.51 14.96
C MET A 137 0.30 8.57 15.63
N ASN A 138 -0.78 8.26 14.92
CA ASN A 138 -1.85 7.44 15.47
C ASN A 138 -1.52 5.96 15.33
N ILE A 139 -1.48 5.22 16.44
CA ILE A 139 -1.20 3.78 16.44
C ILE A 139 -2.51 3.02 16.24
N LEU A 140 -2.61 2.29 15.13
CA LEU A 140 -3.81 1.53 14.80
C LEU A 140 -3.77 0.13 15.38
N THR A 141 -2.65 -0.57 15.24
CA THR A 141 -2.50 -1.95 15.71
C THR A 141 -1.08 -2.21 16.21
N ILE A 142 -0.98 -3.07 17.21
CA ILE A 142 0.28 -3.60 17.72
C ILE A 142 0.13 -5.11 17.77
N ILE A 143 1.03 -5.81 17.07
CA ILE A 143 1.11 -7.27 17.06
C ILE A 143 2.49 -7.62 17.58
N GLN A 144 2.58 -8.13 18.82
CA GLN A 144 3.82 -8.61 19.39
C GLN A 144 3.78 -10.14 19.49
N ASN A 145 4.80 -10.79 18.96
CA ASN A 145 4.98 -12.23 19.07
C ASN A 145 5.85 -12.57 20.29
N ILE A 146 5.72 -13.80 20.78
CA ILE A 146 6.62 -14.38 21.79
C ILE A 146 8.09 -14.24 21.37
N SER A 147 8.94 -13.95 22.35
CA SER A 147 10.38 -13.85 22.15
C SER A 147 10.96 -15.24 21.86
N ILE A 148 11.91 -15.27 20.92
CA ILE A 148 12.69 -16.45 20.58
C ILE A 148 14.15 -16.04 20.72
N ASP A 149 14.93 -16.78 21.52
CA ASP A 149 16.34 -16.50 21.82
C ASP A 149 16.60 -15.08 22.35
N GLY A 150 15.71 -14.59 23.23
CA GLY A 150 15.82 -13.25 23.82
C GLY A 150 15.50 -12.11 22.85
N ILE A 151 14.90 -12.42 21.69
CA ILE A 151 14.47 -11.42 20.70
C ILE A 151 12.96 -11.53 20.48
N GLY A 152 12.23 -10.50 20.87
CA GLY A 152 10.82 -10.29 20.55
C GLY A 152 10.65 -9.64 19.17
N ARG A 153 9.60 -10.02 18.44
CA ARG A 153 9.23 -9.37 17.18
C ARG A 153 7.90 -8.66 17.34
N ALA A 154 7.84 -7.41 16.90
CA ALA A 154 6.62 -6.62 16.93
C ALA A 154 6.34 -5.99 15.57
N THR A 155 5.08 -5.93 15.19
CA THR A 155 4.59 -5.17 14.05
C THR A 155 3.64 -4.10 14.56
N ILE A 156 3.93 -2.84 14.24
CA ILE A 156 3.10 -1.69 14.64
C ILE A 156 2.57 -1.05 13.37
N SER A 157 1.26 -0.90 13.26
CA SER A 157 0.63 -0.16 12.17
C SER A 157 0.32 1.25 12.65
N VAL A 158 0.80 2.23 11.91
CA VAL A 158 0.76 3.64 12.26
C VAL A 158 0.08 4.40 11.14
N GLN A 159 -0.85 5.28 11.51
CA GLN A 159 -1.48 6.25 10.63
C GLN A 159 -0.83 7.61 10.83
N THR A 160 -0.50 8.24 9.71
CA THR A 160 0.10 9.57 9.66
C THR A 160 -0.74 10.50 8.81
N ASN A 161 -0.73 11.78 9.15
CA ASN A 161 -1.27 12.85 8.34
C ASN A 161 -0.14 13.49 7.52
N GLN A 162 -0.47 14.48 6.69
CA GLN A 162 0.51 15.08 5.78
C GLN A 162 1.71 15.76 6.50
N ASP A 163 1.51 16.30 7.69
CA ASP A 163 2.57 16.96 8.47
C ASP A 163 3.46 15.94 9.19
N THR A 164 2.89 14.87 9.73
CA THR A 164 3.66 13.80 10.40
C THR A 164 4.37 12.90 9.42
N LEU A 165 3.86 12.74 8.18
CA LEU A 165 4.51 12.00 7.10
C LEU A 165 5.93 12.53 6.81
N ARG A 166 6.12 13.87 6.89
CA ARG A 166 7.44 14.51 6.71
C ARG A 166 8.42 14.20 7.85
N LYS A 167 7.91 13.83 9.02
CA LYS A 167 8.68 13.51 10.22
C LYS A 167 8.95 12.01 10.38
N VAL A 168 8.27 11.16 9.60
CA VAL A 168 8.37 9.69 9.71
C VAL A 168 9.82 9.21 9.67
N GLU A 169 10.62 9.69 8.72
CA GLU A 169 12.03 9.25 8.61
C GLU A 169 12.81 9.53 9.91
N GLY A 170 12.66 10.72 10.50
CA GLY A 170 13.30 11.07 11.76
C GLY A 170 12.77 10.27 12.95
N VAL A 171 11.46 9.99 13.01
CA VAL A 171 10.88 9.12 14.06
C VAL A 171 11.43 7.70 13.97
N LEU A 172 11.55 7.15 12.76
CA LEU A 172 12.13 5.82 12.56
C LEU A 172 13.60 5.77 12.96
N GLU A 173 14.35 6.84 12.69
CA GLU A 173 15.75 6.98 13.13
C GLU A 173 15.84 7.00 14.66
N LEU A 174 15.04 7.83 15.34
CA LEU A 174 14.97 7.85 16.81
C LEU A 174 14.62 6.49 17.42
N ILE A 175 13.66 5.76 16.84
CA ILE A 175 13.30 4.41 17.29
C ILE A 175 14.49 3.46 17.10
N SER A 176 15.21 3.56 15.98
CA SER A 176 16.37 2.70 15.71
C SER A 176 17.55 2.92 16.66
N GLU A 177 17.64 4.10 17.28
CA GLU A 177 18.68 4.45 18.26
C GLU A 177 18.36 3.96 19.69
N ILE A 178 17.13 3.51 19.97
CA ILE A 178 16.76 2.99 21.29
C ILE A 178 17.54 1.70 21.57
N ASP A 179 18.29 1.68 22.68
CA ASP A 179 19.00 0.48 23.12
C ASP A 179 18.01 -0.67 23.34
N GLY A 180 18.34 -1.81 22.72
CA GLY A 180 17.48 -2.98 22.63
C GLY A 180 16.79 -3.15 21.29
N VAL A 181 16.73 -2.13 20.42
CA VAL A 181 16.25 -2.31 19.03
C VAL A 181 17.37 -2.94 18.19
N LYS A 182 17.11 -4.14 17.66
CA LYS A 182 18.06 -4.89 16.82
C LYS A 182 17.80 -4.69 15.33
N GLU A 183 16.53 -4.52 14.96
CA GLU A 183 16.12 -4.33 13.58
C GLU A 183 14.87 -3.47 13.53
N LEU A 184 14.82 -2.57 12.55
CA LEU A 184 13.64 -1.80 12.19
C LEU A 184 13.46 -1.86 10.68
N ARG A 185 12.27 -2.24 10.22
CA ARG A 185 11.91 -2.29 8.79
C ARG A 185 10.50 -1.77 8.57
N ILE A 186 10.27 -1.16 7.42
CA ILE A 186 8.92 -0.79 6.97
C ILE A 186 8.46 -1.87 5.99
N ILE A 187 7.30 -2.48 6.26
CA ILE A 187 6.83 -3.68 5.54
C ILE A 187 5.63 -3.42 4.62
N GLY A 188 5.03 -2.23 4.67
CA GLY A 188 3.93 -1.87 3.77
C GLY A 188 3.40 -0.47 4.04
N SER A 189 2.90 0.17 3.00
CA SER A 189 2.07 1.39 3.06
C SER A 189 0.76 1.05 2.33
N ASN A 190 -0.37 1.34 2.96
CA ASN A 190 -1.70 1.29 2.34
C ASN A 190 -2.10 2.71 1.93
#